data_AF-A0A846A376-F1
#
_entry.id   AF-A0A846A376-F1
#
_cell.length_a   1.000
_cell.length_b   1.000
_cell.length_c   1.000
_cell.angle_alpha   90.00
_cell.angle_beta   90.00
_cell.angle_gamma   90.00
#
_symmetry.space_group_name_H-M   'P 1'
#
loop_
_entity.id
_entity.type
_entity.pdbx_description
1 polymer ?
#
loop_
_entity_poly.entity_id
_entity_poly.type
_entity_poly.pdbx_seq_one_letter_code
_entity_poly.pdbx_strand_id
1 'polypeptide(L)'
;YQQKNLIAVVQLINKLKPNSNPNDNLSERIDLKGFTKKDEELLAQFTPSILKNLERCQLCFQLARKLWLKSESNSEIIDPYNQKMITELQEKEKQVRKSLKKLTKLNLY
;
A
#
# COMPACT_ATOMS: atom_id res chain seq x y z
N TYR A 1 -15.80 2.75 27.09
CA TYR A 1 -16.10 3.44 25.83
C TYR A 1 -15.23 2.84 24.74
N GLN A 2 -15.81 2.11 23.78
CA GLN A 2 -15.04 1.57 22.65
C GLN A 2 -14.62 2.74 21.75
N GLN A 3 -13.32 2.88 21.52
CA GLN A 3 -12.76 3.87 20.60
C GLN A 3 -13.25 3.50 19.19
N LYS A 4 -14.19 4.27 18.65
CA LYS A 4 -14.64 4.12 17.26
C LYS A 4 -13.52 4.58 16.34
N ASN A 5 -12.56 3.70 16.05
CA ASN A 5 -11.52 3.97 15.06
C ASN A 5 -12.17 4.08 13.68
N LEU A 6 -11.84 5.12 12.93
CA LEU A 6 -12.24 5.26 11.54
C LEU A 6 -11.59 4.14 10.73
N ILE A 7 -12.42 3.26 10.16
CA ILE A 7 -11.93 2.12 9.36
C ILE A 7 -11.80 2.53 7.89
N ALA A 8 -12.84 3.13 7.32
CA ALA A 8 -12.87 3.56 5.93
C ALA A 8 -13.93 4.65 5.70
N VAL A 9 -13.79 5.39 4.60
CA VAL A 9 -14.81 6.30 4.06
C VAL A 9 -15.29 5.76 2.73
N VAL A 10 -16.60 5.59 2.57
CA VAL A 10 -17.22 5.13 1.32
C VAL A 10 -17.84 6.34 0.63
N GLN A 11 -17.45 6.59 -0.62
CA GLN A 11 -17.99 7.68 -1.44
C GLN A 11 -18.75 7.10 -2.63
N LEU A 12 -20.03 7.48 -2.76
CA LEU A 12 -20.85 7.20 -3.93
C LEU A 12 -21.02 8.49 -4.73
N ILE A 13 -20.81 8.41 -6.04
CA ILE A 13 -20.80 9.58 -6.94
C ILE A 13 -21.79 9.32 -8.08
N ASN A 14 -22.55 10.35 -8.46
CA ASN A 14 -23.46 10.36 -9.60
C ASN A 14 -24.47 9.20 -9.60
N LYS A 15 -25.53 9.32 -8.80
CA LYS A 15 -26.64 8.37 -8.87
C LYS A 15 -27.25 8.37 -10.28
N LEU A 16 -27.46 7.19 -10.84
CA LEU A 16 -28.02 7.03 -12.18
C LEU A 16 -29.52 6.72 -12.14
N LYS A 17 -30.24 7.16 -13.17
CA LYS A 17 -31.65 6.80 -13.39
C LYS A 17 -31.75 5.29 -13.69
N PRO A 18 -32.77 4.58 -13.15
CA PRO A 18 -32.89 3.12 -13.28
C PRO A 18 -32.95 2.61 -14.72
N ASN A 19 -33.60 3.37 -15.61
CA ASN A 19 -33.81 3.00 -17.02
C ASN A 19 -33.01 3.91 -17.97
N SER A 20 -31.84 4.38 -17.53
CA SER A 20 -30.98 5.20 -18.39
C SER A 20 -30.38 4.35 -19.52
N ASN A 21 -30.41 4.88 -20.74
CA ASN A 21 -29.73 4.26 -21.86
C ASN A 21 -28.20 4.40 -21.67
N PRO A 22 -27.41 3.31 -21.76
CA PRO A 22 -25.96 3.38 -21.62
C PRO A 22 -25.27 4.29 -22.61
N ASN A 23 -25.88 4.51 -23.78
CA ASN A 23 -25.34 5.33 -24.87
C ASN A 23 -25.61 6.84 -24.69
N ASP A 24 -26.46 7.23 -23.74
CA ASP A 24 -26.76 8.63 -23.46
C ASP A 24 -25.60 9.30 -22.71
N ASN A 25 -25.52 10.63 -22.79
CA ASN A 25 -24.50 11.37 -22.08
C ASN A 25 -24.68 11.21 -20.56
N LEU A 26 -23.58 11.22 -19.80
CA LEU A 26 -23.64 11.05 -18.33
C LEU A 26 -24.59 12.06 -17.68
N SER A 27 -24.59 13.32 -18.14
CA SER A 27 -25.50 14.37 -17.67
C SER A 27 -26.98 14.02 -17.81
N GLU A 28 -27.35 13.26 -18.84
CA GLU A 28 -28.73 12.82 -19.10
C GLU A 28 -29.12 11.62 -18.25
N ARG A 29 -28.11 10.81 -17.86
CA ARG A 29 -28.27 9.58 -17.09
C ARG A 29 -28.29 9.82 -15.58
N ILE A 30 -27.77 10.95 -15.11
CA ILE A 30 -27.76 11.30 -13.69
C ILE A 30 -29.19 11.55 -13.19
N ASP A 31 -29.53 10.95 -12.05
CA ASP A 31 -30.71 11.28 -11.28
C ASP A 31 -30.44 12.54 -10.44
N LEU A 32 -31.06 13.65 -10.84
CA LEU A 32 -30.94 14.94 -10.15
C LEU A 32 -31.56 14.93 -8.74
N LYS A 33 -32.41 13.95 -8.42
CA LYS A 33 -32.89 13.76 -7.04
C LYS A 33 -31.81 13.23 -6.10
N GLY A 34 -30.73 12.67 -6.66
CA GLY A 34 -29.58 12.18 -5.91
C GLY A 34 -29.88 10.96 -5.05
N PHE A 35 -28.96 10.67 -4.14
CA PHE A 35 -29.08 9.57 -3.18
C PHE A 35 -30.19 9.85 -2.16
N THR A 36 -30.93 8.81 -1.84
CA THR A 36 -32.07 8.83 -0.93
C THR A 36 -31.74 8.03 0.33
N LYS A 37 -32.54 8.20 1.40
CA LYS A 37 -32.38 7.41 2.62
C LYS A 37 -32.43 5.89 2.39
N LYS A 38 -33.18 5.43 1.39
CA LYS A 38 -33.22 4.00 1.02
C LYS A 38 -31.87 3.50 0.52
N ASP A 39 -31.12 4.34 -0.19
CA ASP A 39 -29.77 3.98 -0.67
C ASP A 39 -28.77 3.91 0.49
N GLU A 40 -28.93 4.78 1.49
CA GLU A 40 -28.15 4.73 2.73
C GLU A 40 -28.45 3.47 3.55
N GLU A 41 -29.72 3.13 3.73
CA GLU A 41 -30.15 1.89 4.39
C GLU A 41 -29.64 0.66 3.66
N LEU A 42 -29.65 0.68 2.33
CA LEU A 42 -29.09 -0.39 1.52
C LEU A 42 -27.57 -0.51 1.73
N LEU A 43 -26.83 0.60 1.69
CA LEU A 43 -25.41 0.61 1.98
C LEU A 43 -25.11 0.05 3.37
N ALA A 44 -25.91 0.41 4.37
CA ALA A 44 -25.78 -0.09 5.74
C ALA A 44 -25.91 -1.62 5.84
N GLN A 45 -26.72 -2.24 4.97
CA GLN A 45 -26.82 -3.71 4.89
C GLN A 45 -25.54 -4.35 4.33
N PHE A 46 -24.81 -3.66 3.45
CA PHE A 46 -23.54 -4.15 2.91
C PHE A 46 -22.33 -3.83 3.79
N THR A 47 -22.43 -2.84 4.68
CA THR A 47 -21.36 -2.42 5.58
C THR A 47 -20.70 -3.58 6.35
N PRO A 48 -21.42 -4.54 6.96
CA PRO A 48 -20.78 -5.65 7.68
C PRO A 48 -19.88 -6.49 6.79
N SER A 49 -20.30 -6.76 5.55
CA SER A 49 -19.54 -7.53 4.58
C SER A 49 -18.29 -6.77 4.11
N ILE A 50 -18.42 -5.47 3.85
CA ILE A 50 -17.29 -4.61 3.46
C ILE A 50 -16.27 -4.54 4.60
N LEU A 51 -16.73 -4.29 5.83
CA LEU A 51 -15.87 -4.20 7.00
C LEU A 51 -15.11 -5.50 7.24
N LYS A 52 -15.78 -6.65 7.22
CA LYS A 52 -15.13 -7.95 7.43
C LYS A 52 -13.99 -8.21 6.43
N ASN A 53 -14.18 -7.82 5.17
CA ASN A 53 -13.14 -7.95 4.15
C ASN A 53 -11.97 -6.99 4.40
N LEU A 54 -12.24 -5.73 4.75
CA LEU A 54 -11.22 -4.74 5.07
C LEU A 54 -10.41 -5.12 6.32
N GLU A 55 -11.07 -5.58 7.38
CA GLU A 55 -10.43 -6.08 8.60
C GLU A 55 -9.52 -7.26 8.29
N ARG A 56 -9.98 -8.21 7.47
CA ARG A 56 -9.15 -9.35 7.05
C ARG A 56 -7.92 -8.89 6.29
N CYS A 57 -8.06 -7.95 5.35
CA CYS A 57 -6.93 -7.40 4.60
C CYS A 57 -5.94 -6.67 5.52
N GLN A 58 -6.44 -5.89 6.48
CA GLN A 58 -5.62 -5.18 7.45
C GLN A 58 -4.86 -6.15 8.36
N LEU A 59 -5.52 -7.20 8.84
CA LEU A 59 -4.88 -8.27 9.62
C LEU A 59 -3.81 -9.00 8.80
N CYS A 60 -4.11 -9.40 7.57
CA CYS A 60 -3.15 -10.02 6.68
C CYS A 60 -1.92 -9.13 6.44
N PHE A 61 -2.15 -7.84 6.20
CA PHE A 61 -1.05 -6.86 6.03
C PHE A 61 -0.21 -6.72 7.30
N GLN A 62 -0.83 -6.60 8.47
CA GLN A 62 -0.12 -6.51 9.74
C GLN A 62 0.70 -7.77 10.04
N LEU A 63 0.13 -8.96 9.78
CA LEU A 63 0.82 -10.23 9.95
C LEU A 63 2.00 -10.36 8.98
N ALA A 64 1.79 -10.07 7.70
CA ALA A 64 2.86 -10.04 6.71
C ALA A 64 3.97 -9.09 7.16
N ARG A 65 3.64 -7.85 7.54
CA ARG A 65 4.62 -6.87 8.03
C ARG A 65 5.39 -7.37 9.26
N LYS A 66 4.72 -8.00 10.22
CA LYS A 66 5.40 -8.60 11.39
C LYS A 66 6.34 -9.72 10.99
N LEU A 67 5.95 -10.57 10.04
CA LEU A 67 6.80 -11.61 9.51
C LEU A 67 8.02 -11.02 8.78
N TRP A 68 7.83 -10.00 7.95
CA TRP A 68 8.91 -9.27 7.27
C TRP A 68 9.91 -8.68 8.27
N LEU A 69 9.43 -7.97 9.30
CA LEU A 69 10.29 -7.39 10.33
C LEU A 69 11.02 -8.46 11.17
N LYS A 70 10.35 -9.59 11.43
CA LYS A 70 10.95 -10.71 12.17
C LYS A 70 11.94 -11.50 11.32
N SER A 71 11.72 -11.63 10.01
CA SER A 71 12.69 -12.21 9.07
C SER A 71 13.89 -11.30 8.87
N GLU A 72 13.69 -9.98 8.82
CA GLU A 72 14.76 -8.98 8.75
C GLU A 72 15.62 -8.98 10.04
N SER A 73 15.03 -9.32 11.18
CA SER A 73 15.76 -9.55 12.44
C SER A 73 16.45 -10.92 12.54
N ASN A 74 16.06 -11.92 11.72
CA ASN A 74 16.52 -13.31 11.86
C ASN A 74 17.32 -13.87 10.67
N SER A 75 17.33 -13.24 9.50
CA SER A 75 18.14 -13.67 8.35
C SER A 75 18.08 -12.68 7.20
N GLU A 76 19.23 -12.13 6.81
CA GLU A 76 19.73 -11.94 5.43
C GLU A 76 18.85 -12.43 4.25
N ILE A 77 17.62 -11.94 4.07
CA ILE A 77 16.89 -12.11 2.80
C ILE A 77 16.90 -10.78 2.08
N ILE A 78 17.87 -10.68 1.19
CA ILE A 78 18.18 -9.53 0.38
C ILE A 78 16.98 -9.25 -0.53
N ASP A 79 16.29 -8.14 -0.28
CA ASP A 79 15.38 -7.51 -1.24
C ASP A 79 16.15 -7.26 -2.55
N PRO A 80 15.65 -7.66 -3.74
CA PRO A 80 16.29 -7.31 -5.01
C PRO A 80 16.53 -5.80 -5.18
N TYR A 81 15.78 -4.93 -4.50
CA TYR A 81 16.04 -3.49 -4.43
C TYR A 81 17.30 -3.16 -3.58
N ASN A 82 17.55 -3.90 -2.50
CA ASN A 82 18.74 -3.76 -1.66
C ASN A 82 19.99 -4.43 -2.27
N GLN A 83 19.84 -5.42 -3.15
CA GLN A 83 20.95 -6.08 -3.84
C GLN A 83 21.83 -5.07 -4.60
N LYS A 84 21.21 -4.08 -5.25
CA LYS A 84 21.92 -3.03 -5.99
C LYS A 84 22.74 -2.14 -5.06
N MET A 85 22.14 -1.67 -3.95
CA MET A 85 22.85 -0.87 -2.95
C MET A 85 23.99 -1.64 -2.27
N ILE A 86 23.79 -2.93 -1.97
CA ILE A 86 24.82 -3.79 -1.37
C ILE A 86 26.00 -3.93 -2.34
N THR A 87 25.73 -4.15 -3.63
CA THR A 87 26.76 -4.26 -4.67
C THR A 87 27.56 -2.96 -4.80
N GLU A 88 26.88 -1.81 -4.82
CA GLU A 88 27.53 -0.49 -4.88
C GLU A 88 28.40 -0.19 -3.63
N LEU A 89 27.94 -0.61 -2.44
CA LEU A 89 28.70 -0.45 -1.20
C LEU A 89 29.96 -1.33 -1.18
N GLN A 90 29.85 -2.58 -1.63
CA GLN A 90 31.00 -3.49 -1.74
C GLN A 90 32.05 -2.98 -2.74
N GLU A 91 31.62 -2.38 -3.86
CA GLU A 91 32.54 -1.76 -4.82
C GLU A 91 33.28 -0.55 -4.22
N LYS A 92 32.57 0.31 -3.50
CA LYS A 92 33.18 1.45 -2.81
C LYS A 92 34.19 1.01 -1.76
N GLU A 93 33.87 0.01 -0.96
CA GLU A 93 34.79 -0.55 0.04
C GLU A 93 36.07 -1.10 -0.62
N LYS A 94 35.93 -1.85 -1.73
CA LYS A 94 37.06 -2.38 -2.49
C LYS A 94 37.96 -1.28 -3.03
N GLN A 95 37.39 -0.17 -3.51
CA GLN A 95 38.16 0.99 -3.95
C GLN A 95 38.93 1.64 -2.81
N VAL A 96 38.30 1.85 -1.64
CA VAL A 96 38.96 2.40 -0.46
C VAL A 96 40.13 1.52 -0.03
N ARG A 97 39.93 0.19 0.04
CA ARG A 97 41.00 -0.76 0.36
C ARG A 97 42.15 -0.72 -0.65
N LYS A 98 41.85 -0.55 -1.95
CA LYS A 98 42.87 -0.43 -3.01
C LYS A 98 43.67 0.87 -2.86
N SER A 99 43.00 1.98 -2.60
CA SER A 99 43.63 3.28 -2.34
C SER A 99 44.52 3.24 -1.10
N LEU A 100 44.04 2.64 -0.01
CA LEU A 100 44.81 2.49 1.22
C LEU A 100 46.08 1.67 0.98
N LYS A 101 45.98 0.51 0.29
CA LYS A 101 47.14 -0.32 -0.09
C LYS A 101 48.14 0.43 -0.98
N LYS A 102 47.67 1.30 -1.86
CA LYS A 102 48.54 2.13 -2.72
C LYS A 102 49.31 3.14 -1.88
N LEU A 103 48.65 3.81 -0.93
CA LEU A 103 49.29 4.74 0.00
C LEU A 103 50.29 4.03 0.93
N THR A 104 49.97 2.83 1.41
CA THR A 104 50.93 2.06 2.23
C THR A 104 52.16 1.62 1.43
N LYS A 105 52.00 1.32 0.13
CA LYS A 105 53.14 1.02 -0.76
C LYS A 105 53.98 2.24 -1.15
N LEU A 106 53.39 3.43 -1.20
CA LEU A 106 54.11 4.69 -1.47
C LEU A 106 54.90 5.19 -0.26
N ASN A 107 54.52 4.84 0.97
CA ASN A 107 55.24 5.17 2.21
C ASN A 107 56.38 4.18 2.55
N LEU A 108 56.73 3.27 1.64
CA LEU A 108 57.80 2.26 1.81
C LEU A 108 58.97 2.47 0.82
N TYR A 109 59.02 3.62 0.14
CA TYR A 109 60.19 4.14 -0.60
C TYR A 109 60.49 5.55 -0.08
#